data_AF-A0A225WJG3-F1
#
_entry.id   AF-A0A225WJG3-F1
#
_cell.length_a   1.000
_cell.length_b   1.000
_cell.length_c   1.000
_cell.angle_alpha   90.00
_cell.angle_beta   90.00
_cell.angle_gamma   90.00
#
_symmetry.space_group_name_H-M   'P 1'
#
loop_
_entity.id
_entity.type
_entity.pdbx_description
1 polymer ?
#
loop_
_entity_poly.entity_id
_entity_poly.type
_entity_poly.pdbx_seq_one_letter_code
_entity_poly.pdbx_strand_id
1 'polypeptide(L)'
;MAPDLEAGTFRGLAALARNWNAFTLFFQDVQIRLGRLDEIAENSLVATTTTSITITRNSLCYIFPHLMRHGLDRGEGGNQWSHIASSLLNRRIVMSGSVHFNWDSANKRVVGLFTQADMVSPLLHLLGSLEDISRIFTNALIDPECNLIDMKYLDKYKVW
;
A
#
# COMPACT_ATOMS: atom_id res chain seq x y z
N MET A 1 12.22 16.46 -8.80
CA MET A 1 12.28 16.18 -7.35
C MET A 1 13.71 16.38 -6.87
N ALA A 2 13.91 16.81 -5.63
CA ALA A 2 15.24 16.89 -5.03
C ALA A 2 15.84 15.48 -4.81
N PRO A 3 17.17 15.31 -4.88
CA PRO A 3 17.81 14.00 -4.67
C PRO A 3 17.53 13.40 -3.28
N ASP A 4 17.41 14.26 -2.27
CA ASP A 4 17.21 13.96 -0.85
C ASP A 4 15.76 14.13 -0.37
N LEU A 5 14.81 14.14 -1.32
CA LEU A 5 13.36 14.20 -1.08
C LEU A 5 12.93 13.37 0.14
N GLU A 6 12.17 13.98 1.04
CA GLU A 6 11.55 13.28 2.17
C GLU A 6 10.19 12.70 1.75
N ALA A 7 9.97 11.42 2.00
CA ALA A 7 8.71 10.76 1.66
C ALA A 7 8.26 9.81 2.78
N GLY A 8 7.81 10.39 3.89
CA GLY A 8 7.45 9.65 5.10
C GLY A 8 8.65 8.88 5.66
N THR A 9 8.58 7.55 5.65
CA THR A 9 9.66 6.67 6.11
C THR A 9 10.81 6.50 5.11
N PHE A 10 10.66 7.01 3.89
CA PHE A 10 11.67 6.92 2.83
C PHE A 10 12.39 8.25 2.64
N ARG A 11 13.71 8.20 2.38
CA ARG A 11 14.51 9.38 2.02
C ARG A 11 15.21 9.18 0.69
N GLY A 12 15.04 10.15 -0.18
CA GLY A 12 15.62 10.25 -1.51
C GLY A 12 14.83 9.55 -2.62
N LEU A 13 15.02 10.03 -3.84
CA LEU A 13 14.27 9.58 -5.02
C LEU A 13 14.41 8.07 -5.30
N ALA A 14 15.59 7.52 -5.07
CA ALA A 14 15.85 6.08 -5.29
C ALA A 14 15.06 5.19 -4.31
N ALA A 15 14.90 5.61 -3.05
CA ALA A 15 14.11 4.87 -2.09
C ALA A 15 12.61 4.91 -2.45
N LEU A 16 12.10 6.07 -2.84
CA LEU A 16 10.72 6.24 -3.32
C LEU A 16 10.44 5.36 -4.55
N ALA A 17 11.34 5.37 -5.54
CA ALA A 17 11.20 4.57 -6.76
C ALA A 17 11.21 3.05 -6.48
N ARG A 18 12.08 2.58 -5.55
CA ARG A 18 12.09 1.18 -5.12
C ARG A 18 10.78 0.79 -4.45
N ASN A 19 10.27 1.61 -3.54
CA ASN A 19 8.99 1.36 -2.88
C ASN A 19 7.85 1.25 -3.89
N TRP A 20 7.80 2.18 -4.85
CA TRP A 20 6.82 2.15 -5.94
C TRP A 20 6.92 0.89 -6.81
N ASN A 21 8.14 0.48 -7.17
CA ASN A 21 8.36 -0.75 -7.92
C ASN A 21 7.80 -1.96 -7.17
N ALA A 22 8.18 -2.15 -5.90
CA ALA A 22 7.66 -3.23 -5.06
C ALA A 22 6.13 -3.19 -4.94
N PHE A 23 5.54 -2.01 -4.71
CA PHE A 23 4.09 -1.85 -4.64
C PHE A 23 3.40 -2.35 -5.91
N THR A 24 3.92 -1.99 -7.09
CA THR A 24 3.38 -2.45 -8.37
C THR A 24 3.64 -3.92 -8.69
N LEU A 25 4.61 -4.56 -8.02
CA LEU A 25 4.82 -6.01 -8.12
C LEU A 25 3.80 -6.79 -7.29
N PHE A 26 3.44 -6.29 -6.10
CA PHE A 26 2.50 -6.99 -5.22
C PHE A 26 1.04 -6.79 -5.60
N PHE A 27 0.68 -5.62 -6.13
CA PHE A 27 -0.69 -5.29 -6.49
C PHE A 27 -0.87 -5.13 -8.00
N GLN A 28 -1.99 -5.60 -8.53
CA GLN A 28 -2.35 -5.40 -9.94
C GLN A 28 -3.28 -4.19 -10.11
N ASP A 29 -3.38 -3.71 -11.35
CA ASP A 29 -4.27 -2.61 -11.76
C ASP A 29 -4.17 -1.36 -10.86
N VAL A 30 -2.94 -1.07 -10.42
CA VAL A 30 -2.65 0.09 -9.58
C VAL A 30 -2.96 1.36 -10.37
N GLN A 31 -3.91 2.14 -9.87
CA GLN A 31 -4.31 3.41 -10.45
C GLN A 31 -4.36 4.48 -9.36
N ILE A 32 -3.81 5.66 -9.66
CA ILE A 32 -3.99 6.85 -8.83
C ILE A 32 -4.68 7.90 -9.68
N ARG A 33 -5.77 8.45 -9.16
CA ARG A 33 -6.51 9.54 -9.78
C ARG A 33 -6.39 10.78 -8.90
N LEU A 34 -5.92 11.87 -9.49
CA LEU A 34 -5.99 13.19 -8.86
C LEU A 34 -7.44 13.66 -8.86
N GLY A 35 -7.95 14.03 -7.70
CA GLY A 35 -9.25 14.67 -7.55
C GLY A 35 -9.12 16.19 -7.59
N ARG A 36 -8.46 16.75 -6.58
CA ARG A 36 -8.25 18.19 -6.43
C ARG A 36 -6.83 18.47 -5.98
N LEU A 37 -6.31 19.63 -6.33
CA LEU A 37 -5.02 20.14 -5.87
C LEU A 37 -5.25 21.50 -5.21
N ASP A 38 -4.89 21.62 -3.95
CA ASP A 38 -5.08 22.82 -3.14
C ASP A 38 -3.71 23.34 -2.66
N GLU A 39 -3.48 24.64 -2.80
CA GLU A 39 -2.36 25.31 -2.12
C GLU A 39 -2.77 25.66 -0.69
N ILE A 40 -2.08 25.07 0.28
CA ILE A 40 -2.42 25.22 1.71
C ILE A 40 -1.51 26.21 2.43
N ALA A 41 -0.32 26.45 1.88
CA ALA A 41 0.62 27.47 2.33
C ALA A 41 1.63 27.75 1.21
N GLU A 42 2.45 28.79 1.39
CA GLU A 42 3.53 29.10 0.47
C GLU A 42 4.44 27.87 0.31
N ASN A 43 4.59 27.40 -0.94
CA ASN A 43 5.37 26.21 -1.30
C ASN A 43 4.83 24.87 -0.78
N SER A 44 3.54 24.78 -0.46
CA SER A 44 2.92 23.59 0.09
C SER A 44 1.58 23.29 -0.59
N LEU A 45 1.48 22.12 -1.22
CA LEU A 45 0.30 21.68 -1.96
C LEU A 45 -0.26 20.38 -1.38
N VAL A 46 -1.57 20.24 -1.31
CA VAL A 46 -2.24 18.98 -0.99
C VAL A 46 -3.06 18.53 -2.18
N ALA A 47 -2.78 17.33 -2.67
CA ALA A 47 -3.58 16.65 -3.66
C ALA A 47 -4.53 15.68 -2.97
N THR A 48 -5.85 15.81 -3.17
CA THR A 48 -6.79 14.73 -2.85
C THR A 48 -6.71 13.68 -3.96
N THR A 49 -6.60 12.40 -3.58
CA THR A 49 -6.45 11.30 -4.52
C THR A 49 -7.46 10.19 -4.28
N THR A 50 -7.72 9.43 -5.34
CA THR A 50 -8.34 8.11 -5.27
C THR A 50 -7.34 7.09 -5.78
N THR A 51 -6.93 6.17 -4.92
CA THR A 51 -6.01 5.08 -5.26
C THR A 51 -6.80 3.80 -5.38
N SER A 52 -6.51 2.99 -6.39
CA SER A 52 -7.18 1.72 -6.61
C SER A 52 -6.17 0.62 -6.89
N ILE A 53 -6.36 -0.54 -6.27
CA ILE A 53 -5.49 -1.71 -6.40
C ILE A 53 -6.34 -2.97 -6.50
N THR A 54 -5.83 -4.00 -7.17
CA THR A 54 -6.43 -5.34 -7.19
C THR A 54 -5.58 -6.25 -6.30
N ILE A 55 -6.21 -6.85 -5.27
CA ILE A 55 -5.57 -7.85 -4.42
C ILE A 55 -5.60 -9.19 -5.15
N THR A 56 -4.43 -9.74 -5.45
CA THR A 56 -4.28 -11.00 -6.18
C THR A 56 -3.75 -12.11 -5.27
N ARG A 57 -3.60 -13.32 -5.81
CA ARG A 57 -2.85 -14.39 -5.15
C ARG A 57 -1.44 -13.94 -4.77
N ASN A 58 -0.76 -13.16 -5.62
CA ASN A 58 0.56 -12.64 -5.33
C ASN A 58 0.54 -11.71 -4.10
N SER A 59 -0.42 -10.78 -4.06
CA SER A 59 -0.62 -9.90 -2.92
C SER A 59 -0.85 -10.68 -1.62
N LEU A 60 -1.71 -11.71 -1.65
CA LEU A 60 -1.99 -12.53 -0.47
C LEU A 60 -0.76 -13.30 0.01
N CYS A 61 0.05 -13.86 -0.89
CA CYS A 61 1.25 -14.60 -0.53
C CYS A 61 2.35 -13.73 0.08
N TYR A 62 2.52 -12.50 -0.40
CA TYR A 62 3.66 -11.65 0.00
C TYR A 62 3.27 -10.56 1.00
N ILE A 63 2.07 -9.97 0.90
CA ILE A 63 1.64 -8.87 1.77
C ILE A 63 0.82 -9.36 2.96
N PHE A 64 0.00 -10.40 2.76
CA PHE A 64 -0.87 -10.95 3.81
C PHE A 64 -0.60 -12.44 4.08
N PRO A 65 0.67 -12.86 4.24
CA PRO A 65 1.02 -14.28 4.29
C PRO A 65 0.31 -15.04 5.42
N HIS A 66 0.01 -14.36 6.53
CA HIS A 66 -0.69 -14.94 7.69
C HIS A 66 -2.16 -15.30 7.42
N LEU A 67 -2.76 -14.77 6.36
CA LEU A 67 -4.13 -15.12 5.97
C LEU A 67 -4.21 -16.45 5.19
N MET A 68 -3.05 -17.03 4.85
CA MET A 68 -2.93 -18.35 4.25
C MET A 68 -2.93 -19.39 5.37
N ARG A 69 -3.85 -20.37 5.35
CA ARG A 69 -3.87 -21.42 6.36
C ARG A 69 -2.75 -22.41 6.06
N HIS A 70 -1.83 -22.59 7.01
CA HIS A 70 -0.98 -23.77 7.00
C HIS A 70 -1.83 -24.97 7.42
N GLY A 71 -2.02 -25.92 6.50
CA GLY A 71 -2.74 -27.16 6.76
C GLY A 71 -2.03 -27.99 7.81
N LEU A 72 -2.38 -27.79 9.08
CA LEU A 72 -2.17 -28.76 10.14
C LEU A 72 -3.42 -29.64 10.17
N ASP A 73 -3.61 -30.47 9.14
CA ASP A 73 -4.30 -31.74 9.22
C ASP A 73 -4.11 -32.51 7.91
N ARG A 74 -3.77 -33.78 8.08
CA ARG A 74 -3.20 -34.68 7.06
C ARG A 74 -4.15 -34.93 5.89
N GLY A 75 -3.58 -34.97 4.69
CA GLY A 75 -4.15 -35.61 3.50
C GLY A 75 -4.64 -34.61 2.47
N GLU A 76 -3.90 -34.54 1.35
CA GLU A 76 -4.17 -33.75 0.14
C GLU A 76 -3.74 -32.26 0.19
N GLY A 77 -2.66 -31.97 -0.53
CA GLY A 77 -1.94 -30.70 -0.53
C GLY A 77 -2.66 -29.55 -1.22
N GLY A 78 -3.57 -28.91 -0.51
CA GLY A 78 -4.09 -27.59 -0.87
C GLY A 78 -3.79 -26.55 0.21
N ASN A 79 -3.11 -25.46 -0.15
CA ASN A 79 -3.05 -24.25 0.67
C ASN A 79 -4.49 -23.71 0.81
N GLN A 80 -5.20 -24.09 1.87
CA GLN A 80 -6.56 -23.59 2.11
C GLN A 80 -6.47 -22.13 2.55
N TRP A 81 -7.32 -21.27 1.99
CA TRP A 81 -7.31 -19.85 2.31
C TRP A 81 -8.27 -19.58 3.47
N SER A 82 -7.92 -18.63 4.34
CA SER A 82 -8.89 -18.11 5.31
C SER A 82 -10.10 -17.50 4.58
N HIS A 83 -11.23 -17.35 5.27
CA HIS A 83 -12.39 -16.66 4.71
C HIS A 83 -12.04 -15.20 4.33
N ILE A 84 -11.16 -14.56 5.11
CA ILE A 84 -10.63 -13.22 4.81
C ILE A 84 -9.87 -13.24 3.48
N ALA A 85 -8.85 -14.09 3.33
CA ALA A 85 -8.08 -14.19 2.09
C ALA A 85 -8.96 -14.50 0.87
N SER A 86 -9.94 -15.41 1.04
CA SER A 86 -10.90 -15.75 -0.01
C SER A 86 -11.78 -14.56 -0.41
N SER A 87 -12.17 -13.73 0.57
CA SER A 87 -12.99 -12.53 0.34
C SER A 87 -12.21 -11.41 -0.36
N LEU A 88 -10.91 -11.32 -0.11
CA LEU A 88 -10.01 -10.32 -0.72
C LEU A 88 -9.55 -10.70 -2.13
N LEU A 89 -9.53 -11.99 -2.47
CA LEU A 89 -9.01 -12.46 -3.77
C LEU A 89 -9.69 -11.80 -4.95
N ASN A 90 -8.88 -11.26 -5.86
CA ASN A 90 -9.29 -10.58 -7.08
C ASN A 90 -10.27 -9.43 -6.83
N ARG A 91 -10.27 -8.88 -5.61
CA ARG A 91 -11.06 -7.69 -5.29
C ARG A 91 -10.27 -6.44 -5.62
N ARG A 92 -10.96 -5.53 -6.29
CA ARG A 92 -10.50 -4.16 -6.50
C ARG A 92 -10.87 -3.33 -5.27
N ILE A 93 -9.85 -2.86 -4.56
CA ILE A 93 -9.98 -1.96 -3.42
C ILE A 93 -9.77 -0.54 -3.92
N VAL A 94 -10.72 0.35 -3.62
CA VAL A 94 -10.70 1.76 -3.99
C VAL A 94 -10.63 2.58 -2.70
N MET A 95 -9.56 3.35 -2.56
CA MET A 95 -9.21 4.08 -1.35
C MET A 95 -9.21 5.58 -1.64
N SER A 96 -9.77 6.36 -0.72
CA SER A 96 -9.57 7.80 -0.72
C SER A 96 -8.25 8.12 -0.02
N GLY A 97 -7.59 9.20 -0.44
CA GLY A 97 -6.32 9.58 0.15
C GLY A 97 -5.92 11.01 -0.18
N SER A 98 -4.72 11.35 0.25
CA SER A 98 -4.09 12.61 -0.09
C SER A 98 -2.58 12.48 -0.21
N VAL A 99 -1.99 13.37 -1.00
CA VAL A 99 -0.54 13.52 -1.10
C VAL A 99 -0.19 14.98 -0.82
N HIS A 100 0.61 15.21 0.22
CA HIS A 100 1.15 16.51 0.57
C HIS A 100 2.53 16.68 -0.05
N PHE A 101 2.67 17.70 -0.89
CA PHE A 101 3.91 18.09 -1.52
C PHE A 101 4.49 19.34 -0.85
N ASN A 102 5.77 19.25 -0.47
CA ASN A 102 6.56 20.42 -0.09
C ASN A 102 7.48 20.80 -1.24
N TRP A 103 7.58 22.09 -1.51
CA TRP A 103 8.31 22.64 -2.64
C TRP A 103 9.45 23.55 -2.17
N ASP A 104 10.57 23.50 -2.87
CA ASP A 104 11.65 24.47 -2.76
C ASP A 104 11.49 25.49 -3.89
N SER A 105 11.12 26.71 -3.52
CA SER A 105 10.89 27.81 -4.45
C SER A 105 12.17 28.35 -5.09
N ALA A 106 13.34 28.18 -4.45
CA ALA A 106 14.62 28.64 -4.96
C ALA A 106 15.13 27.72 -6.07
N ASN A 107 15.08 26.40 -5.84
CA ASN A 107 15.55 25.41 -6.81
C ASN A 107 14.46 24.83 -7.72
N LYS A 108 13.19 25.24 -7.52
CA LYS A 108 11.99 24.78 -8.26
C LYS A 108 11.84 23.26 -8.24
N ARG A 109 11.96 22.64 -7.06
CA ARG A 109 11.91 21.19 -6.88
C ARG A 109 10.98 20.78 -5.74
N VAL A 110 10.29 19.66 -5.89
CA VAL A 110 9.65 18.97 -4.76
C VAL A 110 10.73 18.46 -3.81
N VAL A 111 10.63 18.81 -2.53
CA VAL A 111 11.52 18.40 -1.44
C VAL A 111 10.82 17.48 -0.42
N GLY A 112 9.49 17.45 -0.38
CA GLY A 112 8.73 16.52 0.44
C GLY A 112 7.52 15.94 -0.29
N LEU A 113 7.18 14.68 -0.02
CA LEU A 113 6.04 13.95 -0.58
C LEU A 113 5.47 12.99 0.47
N PHE A 114 4.38 13.37 1.13
CA PHE A 114 3.77 12.58 2.21
C PHE A 114 2.41 12.07 1.75
N THR A 115 2.25 10.76 1.70
CA THR A 115 1.03 10.11 1.22
C THR A 115 0.25 9.53 2.38
N GLN A 116 -1.07 9.66 2.31
CA GLN A 116 -2.02 8.97 3.18
C GLN A 116 -3.11 8.35 2.31
N ALA A 117 -3.57 7.16 2.67
CA ALA A 117 -4.74 6.53 2.07
C ALA A 117 -5.60 5.87 3.15
N ASP A 118 -6.85 5.61 2.83
CA ASP A 118 -7.77 4.88 3.72
C ASP A 118 -8.07 3.51 3.11
N MET A 119 -7.32 2.50 3.54
CA MET A 119 -7.57 1.11 3.19
C MET A 119 -8.65 0.47 4.09
N VAL A 120 -8.89 1.03 5.27
CA VAL A 120 -9.80 0.47 6.27
C VAL A 120 -11.25 0.56 5.81
N SER A 121 -11.71 1.73 5.38
CA SER A 121 -13.10 1.94 4.96
C SER A 121 -13.56 0.98 3.86
N PRO A 122 -12.85 0.82 2.71
CA PRO A 122 -13.30 -0.10 1.68
C PRO A 122 -13.23 -1.57 2.11
N LEU A 123 -12.27 -1.95 2.95
CA LEU A 123 -12.19 -3.32 3.48
C LEU A 123 -13.32 -3.60 4.48
N LEU A 124 -13.65 -2.63 5.34
CA LEU A 124 -14.75 -2.75 6.29
C LEU A 124 -16.09 -2.85 5.57
N HIS A 125 -16.27 -2.09 4.49
CA HIS A 125 -17.45 -2.23 3.62
C HIS A 125 -17.53 -3.61 2.97
N LEU A 126 -16.39 -4.19 2.56
CA LEU A 126 -16.31 -5.49 1.92
C LEU A 126 -16.59 -6.66 2.90
N LEU A 127 -16.06 -6.61 4.12
CA LEU A 127 -16.10 -7.72 5.08
C LEU A 127 -17.18 -7.57 6.16
N GLY A 128 -17.63 -6.35 6.44
CA GLY A 128 -18.64 -6.07 7.46
C GLY A 128 -18.21 -6.34 8.91
N SER A 129 -16.92 -6.61 9.16
CA SER A 129 -16.42 -7.01 10.48
C SER A 129 -15.11 -6.30 10.83
N LEU A 130 -15.13 -5.48 11.88
CA LEU A 130 -13.94 -4.81 12.41
C LEU A 130 -12.90 -5.80 12.96
N GLU A 131 -13.35 -6.93 13.49
CA GLU A 131 -12.48 -8.02 13.94
C GLU A 131 -11.65 -8.58 12.77
N ASP A 132 -12.28 -8.79 11.61
CA ASP A 132 -11.58 -9.25 10.42
C ASP A 132 -10.64 -8.17 9.86
N ILE A 133 -10.99 -6.88 9.97
CA ILE A 133 -10.06 -5.79 9.64
C ILE A 133 -8.82 -5.81 10.52
N SER A 134 -8.99 -5.97 11.83
CA SER A 134 -7.85 -6.10 12.76
C SER A 134 -6.94 -7.26 12.35
N ARG A 135 -7.53 -8.40 11.98
CA ARG A 135 -6.79 -9.60 11.53
C ARG A 135 -6.03 -9.37 10.22
N ILE A 136 -6.56 -8.57 9.29
CA ILE A 136 -5.83 -8.21 8.06
C ILE A 136 -4.49 -7.57 8.41
N PHE A 137 -4.47 -6.57 9.29
CA PHE A 137 -3.27 -5.75 9.53
C PHE A 137 -2.34 -6.26 10.64
N THR A 138 -2.76 -7.23 11.47
CA THR A 138 -1.96 -7.68 12.63
C THR A 138 -0.56 -8.18 12.27
N ASN A 139 -0.38 -8.82 11.11
CA ASN A 139 0.91 -9.33 10.63
C ASN A 139 1.11 -9.07 9.12
N ALA A 140 0.46 -8.05 8.58
CA ALA A 140 0.63 -7.68 7.18
C ALA A 140 1.95 -6.91 6.97
N LEU A 141 2.49 -7.02 5.75
CA LEU A 141 3.61 -6.17 5.29
C LEU A 141 3.12 -4.84 4.67
N ILE A 142 1.91 -4.43 5.01
CA ILE A 142 1.30 -3.17 4.63
C ILE A 142 0.53 -2.61 5.82
N ASP A 143 0.56 -1.29 5.99
CA ASP A 143 -0.20 -0.61 7.04
C ASP A 143 -1.62 -0.24 6.58
N PRO A 144 -2.50 0.21 7.49
CA PRO A 144 -3.85 0.67 7.15
C PRO A 144 -3.89 1.88 6.21
N GLU A 145 -2.78 2.61 6.08
CA GLU A 145 -2.63 3.75 5.17
C GLU A 145 -2.13 3.34 3.78
N CYS A 146 -2.07 2.03 3.51
CA CYS A 146 -1.60 1.43 2.26
C CYS A 146 -0.10 1.65 1.97
N ASN A 147 0.72 1.90 3.00
CA ASN A 147 2.17 1.95 2.88
C ASN A 147 2.80 0.58 3.17
N LEU A 148 3.76 0.15 2.36
CA LEU A 148 4.51 -1.07 2.62
C LEU A 148 5.39 -0.91 3.86
N ILE A 149 5.31 -1.89 4.76
CA ILE A 149 6.11 -1.93 5.99
C ILE A 149 7.41 -2.67 5.68
N ASP A 150 8.53 -1.97 5.86
CA ASP A 150 9.91 -2.51 5.85
C ASP A 150 10.28 -3.40 4.65
N MET A 151 10.73 -2.76 3.57
CA MET A 151 11.23 -3.40 2.35
C MET A 151 12.49 -4.27 2.56
N LYS A 152 13.16 -4.22 3.72
CA LYS A 152 14.32 -5.10 4.00
C LYS A 152 13.93 -6.59 4.04
N TYR A 153 12.65 -6.88 4.32
CA TYR A 153 12.13 -8.25 4.23
C TYR A 153 12.05 -8.76 2.79
N LEU A 154 11.97 -7.87 1.80
CA LEU A 154 11.93 -8.22 0.39
C LEU A 154 13.29 -8.48 -0.22
N ASP A 155 14.38 -7.99 0.39
CA ASP A 155 15.74 -8.39 -0.01
C ASP A 155 15.99 -9.91 0.16
N LYS A 156 15.21 -10.59 1.03
CA LYS A 156 15.20 -12.06 1.14
C LYS A 156 14.49 -12.75 -0.03
N TYR A 157 13.49 -12.10 -0.61
CA TYR A 157 12.81 -12.55 -1.81
C TYR A 157 13.50 -11.88 -2.99
N LYS A 158 14.67 -12.41 -3.36
CA LYS A 158 15.41 -12.09 -4.57
C LYS A 158 14.50 -12.23 -5.81
N VAL A 159 13.67 -11.23 -6.08
CA VAL A 159 12.94 -11.08 -7.33
C VAL A 159 13.93 -10.48 -8.32
N TRP A 160 14.70 -11.35 -8.97
CA TRP A 160 15.52 -11.05 -10.16
C TRP A 160 14.97 -11.87 -11.32
#